data_AF-A0A1F3C9H5-F1
#
_entry.id   AF-A0A1F3C9H5-F1
#
_cell.length_a   1.000
_cell.length_b   1.000
_cell.length_c   1.000
_cell.angle_alpha   90.00
_cell.angle_beta   90.00
_cell.angle_gamma   90.00
#
_symmetry.space_group_name_H-M   'P 1'
#
loop_
_entity.id
_entity.type
_entity.pdbx_description
1 polymer ?
#
loop_
_entity_poly.entity_id
_entity_poly.type
_entity_poly.pdbx_seq_one_letter_code
_entity_poly.pdbx_strand_id
1 'polypeptide(L)'
;MKALFVIPIAMALVAAPTLAAEGPHEGLAAEHQKLQEAEKAMEEEHQKMEEDHARWKEEHDARKGSAPDAKHDALEAAHAKLIKRHAAVVKKHADLVARHAALEAKHEGEGKPKKIRADHLKMGKEHKAMELEHAKLTKEHEKLKAEHEKMLATHPEPAK
;
A
#
# COMPACT_ATOMS: atom_id res chain seq x y z
N MET A 1 -45.51 -32.26 -49.38
CA MET A 1 -44.52 -31.30 -49.92
C MET A 1 -44.51 -30.08 -49.01
N LYS A 2 -43.49 -29.95 -48.16
CA LYS A 2 -43.20 -28.74 -47.38
C LYS A 2 -41.72 -28.49 -47.57
N ALA A 3 -41.40 -27.48 -48.36
CA ALA A 3 -40.04 -27.14 -48.75
C ALA A 3 -39.27 -26.65 -47.52
N LEU A 4 -38.10 -27.25 -47.31
CA LEU A 4 -37.04 -26.77 -46.44
C LEU A 4 -36.53 -25.42 -46.98
N PHE A 5 -36.49 -24.40 -46.13
CA PHE A 5 -35.66 -23.22 -46.38
C PHE A 5 -34.72 -23.06 -45.19
N VAL A 6 -33.50 -23.51 -45.40
CA VAL A 6 -32.37 -23.31 -44.48
C VAL A 6 -31.88 -21.88 -44.71
N ILE A 7 -32.08 -21.01 -43.72
CA ILE A 7 -31.49 -19.67 -43.71
C ILE A 7 -30.13 -19.79 -43.02
N PRO A 8 -29.00 -19.47 -43.68
CA PRO A 8 -27.70 -19.49 -43.03
C PRO A 8 -27.62 -18.34 -42.04
N ILE A 9 -27.39 -18.67 -40.77
CA ILE A 9 -27.04 -17.71 -39.73
C ILE A 9 -25.66 -17.15 -40.10
N ALA A 10 -25.64 -15.91 -40.59
CA ALA A 10 -24.42 -15.17 -40.82
C ALA A 10 -23.68 -15.04 -39.48
N MET A 11 -22.53 -15.71 -39.38
CA MET A 11 -21.51 -15.41 -38.38
C MET A 11 -21.10 -13.95 -38.56
N ALA A 12 -21.61 -13.08 -37.68
CA ALA A 12 -21.08 -11.75 -37.49
C ALA A 12 -19.67 -11.90 -36.93
N LEU A 13 -18.69 -11.82 -37.83
CA LEU A 13 -17.29 -11.58 -37.51
C LEU A 13 -17.22 -10.22 -36.80
N VAL A 14 -17.21 -10.24 -35.46
CA VAL A 14 -16.94 -9.04 -34.66
C VAL A 14 -15.47 -8.69 -34.88
N ALA A 15 -15.24 -7.72 -35.75
CA ALA A 15 -13.96 -7.10 -35.94
C ALA A 15 -13.61 -6.24 -34.71
N ALA A 16 -12.58 -6.68 -33.98
CA ALA A 16 -11.61 -5.85 -33.23
C ALA A 16 -12.15 -5.05 -32.01
N PRO A 17 -11.32 -4.81 -30.99
CA PRO A 17 -10.07 -4.09 -31.19
C PRO A 17 -8.89 -5.05 -31.22
N THR A 18 -8.11 -4.93 -32.29
CA THR A 18 -6.65 -5.00 -32.23
C THR A 18 -6.21 -4.62 -30.83
N LEU A 19 -5.48 -5.51 -30.18
CA LEU A 19 -4.54 -5.12 -29.13
C LEU A 19 -3.72 -3.99 -29.76
N ALA A 20 -4.16 -2.76 -29.52
CA ALA A 20 -3.37 -1.59 -29.82
C ALA A 20 -2.08 -1.86 -29.07
N ALA A 21 -0.98 -1.86 -29.80
CA ALA A 21 0.31 -1.81 -29.17
C ALA A 21 0.27 -0.56 -28.30
N GLU A 22 -0.03 -0.74 -27.00
CA GLU A 22 0.16 0.29 -26.00
C GLU A 22 1.60 0.70 -26.19
N GLY A 23 1.78 1.92 -26.70
CA GLY A 23 3.12 2.44 -26.87
C GLY A 23 3.82 2.30 -25.51
N PRO A 24 5.13 2.02 -25.47
CA PRO A 24 5.83 1.89 -24.19
C PRO A 24 5.53 3.06 -23.24
N HIS A 25 5.18 4.24 -23.74
CA HIS A 25 4.74 5.41 -22.96
C HIS A 25 3.39 5.27 -22.25
N GLU A 26 2.34 4.70 -22.86
CA GLU A 26 1.01 4.60 -22.24
C GLU A 26 0.97 3.58 -21.09
N GLY A 27 1.64 2.44 -21.26
CA GLY A 27 1.74 1.44 -20.19
C GLY A 27 2.51 1.94 -18.97
N LEU A 28 3.45 2.88 -19.18
CA LEU A 28 4.27 3.48 -18.14
C LEU A 28 3.51 4.49 -17.30
N ALA A 29 2.82 5.42 -17.95
CA ALA A 29 1.98 6.41 -17.27
C ALA A 29 0.91 5.73 -16.38
N ALA A 30 0.33 4.62 -16.86
CA ALA A 30 -0.60 3.82 -16.07
C ALA A 30 0.05 3.15 -14.85
N GLU A 31 1.31 2.71 -14.94
CA GLU A 31 2.04 2.20 -13.78
C GLU A 31 2.39 3.31 -12.78
N HIS A 32 2.77 4.50 -13.26
CA HIS A 32 3.04 5.64 -12.39
C HIS A 32 1.81 6.07 -11.61
N GLN A 33 0.66 6.15 -12.27
CA GLN A 33 -0.60 6.48 -11.60
C GLN A 33 -0.92 5.46 -10.50
N LYS A 34 -0.75 4.15 -10.77
CA LYS A 34 -0.94 3.11 -9.75
C LYS A 34 0.04 3.25 -8.58
N LEU A 35 1.29 3.62 -8.84
CA LEU A 35 2.31 3.87 -7.81
C LEU A 35 1.94 5.08 -6.92
N GLN A 36 1.42 6.15 -7.51
CA GLN A 36 0.94 7.33 -6.78
C GLN A 36 -0.31 7.01 -5.94
N GLU A 37 -1.24 6.23 -6.49
CA GLU A 37 -2.41 5.78 -5.74
C GLU A 37 -2.00 4.90 -4.55
N ALA A 38 -1.05 3.99 -4.75
CA ALA A 38 -0.48 3.17 -3.68
C ALA A 38 0.25 4.02 -2.62
N GLU A 39 0.97 5.08 -3.01
CA GLU A 39 1.60 6.03 -2.08
C GLU A 39 0.56 6.68 -1.19
N LYS A 40 -0.47 7.25 -1.80
CA LYS A 40 -1.54 7.95 -1.09
C LYS A 40 -2.23 7.02 -0.10
N ALA A 41 -2.52 5.78 -0.49
CA ALA A 41 -3.12 4.79 0.39
C ALA A 41 -2.20 4.43 1.58
N MET A 42 -0.90 4.26 1.34
CA MET A 42 0.08 3.98 2.41
C MET A 42 0.23 5.16 3.38
N GLU A 43 0.24 6.40 2.85
CA GLU A 43 0.30 7.61 3.68
C GLU A 43 -0.96 7.77 4.54
N GLU A 44 -2.14 7.50 4.00
CA GLU A 44 -3.40 7.51 4.75
C GLU A 44 -3.40 6.44 5.88
N GLU A 45 -2.92 5.22 5.60
CA GLU A 45 -2.76 4.18 6.63
C GLU A 45 -1.72 4.57 7.69
N HIS A 46 -0.63 5.22 7.30
CA HIS A 46 0.39 5.72 8.22
C HIS A 46 -0.19 6.77 9.17
N GLN A 47 -0.94 7.74 8.65
CA GLN A 47 -1.59 8.77 9.46
C GLN A 47 -2.56 8.15 10.46
N LYS A 48 -3.38 7.18 10.03
CA LYS A 48 -4.27 6.45 10.93
C LYS A 48 -3.50 5.69 12.02
N MET A 49 -2.35 5.11 11.69
CA MET A 49 -1.49 4.43 12.65
C MET A 49 -0.91 5.40 13.70
N GLU A 50 -0.49 6.59 13.29
CA GLU A 50 -0.03 7.67 14.17
C GLU A 50 -1.16 8.16 15.09
N GLU A 51 -2.37 8.35 14.56
CA GLU A 51 -3.56 8.71 15.33
C GLU A 51 -3.93 7.64 16.36
N ASP A 52 -3.97 6.36 15.95
CA ASP A 52 -4.24 5.25 16.86
C ASP A 52 -3.23 5.23 18.02
N HIS A 53 -1.95 5.47 17.73
CA HIS A 53 -0.90 5.52 18.75
C HIS A 53 -1.00 6.74 19.66
N ALA A 54 -1.28 7.92 19.12
CA ALA A 54 -1.51 9.12 19.92
C ALA A 54 -2.68 8.90 20.89
N ARG A 55 -3.80 8.37 20.40
CA ARG A 55 -4.96 8.02 21.23
C ARG A 55 -4.59 7.02 22.32
N TRP A 56 -3.89 5.94 21.98
CA TRP A 56 -3.49 4.93 22.95
C TRP A 56 -2.55 5.50 24.01
N LYS A 57 -1.62 6.37 23.63
CA LYS A 57 -0.75 7.07 24.57
C LYS A 57 -1.54 7.92 25.57
N GLU A 58 -2.56 8.63 25.12
CA GLU A 58 -3.45 9.39 26.00
C GLU A 58 -4.25 8.48 26.94
N GLU A 59 -4.84 7.39 26.42
CA GLU A 59 -5.56 6.39 27.22
C GLU A 59 -4.65 5.74 28.27
N HIS A 60 -3.39 5.54 27.92
CA HIS A 60 -2.35 5.02 28.79
C HIS A 60 -2.02 6.00 29.91
N ASP A 61 -1.68 7.25 29.57
CA ASP A 61 -1.36 8.28 30.56
C ASP A 61 -2.53 8.52 31.53
N ALA A 62 -3.77 8.43 31.05
CA ALA A 62 -4.97 8.55 31.86
C ALA A 62 -5.22 7.37 32.82
N ARG A 63 -4.77 6.16 32.46
CA ARG A 63 -4.94 4.93 33.26
C ARG A 63 -3.72 4.54 34.08
N LYS A 64 -2.55 5.16 33.82
CA LYS A 64 -1.31 4.91 34.52
C LYS A 64 -1.44 5.43 35.96
N GLY A 65 -1.81 4.53 36.87
CA GLY A 65 -1.66 4.76 38.31
C GLY A 65 -0.17 4.87 38.68
N SER A 66 0.12 5.18 39.95
CA SER A 66 1.50 5.40 40.44
C SER A 66 2.42 4.17 40.41
N ALA A 67 1.91 2.99 40.01
CA ALA A 67 2.65 1.73 40.02
C ALA A 67 3.25 1.41 38.63
N PRO A 68 4.49 0.92 38.55
CA PRO A 68 5.09 0.49 37.30
C PRO A 68 4.31 -0.66 36.65
N ASP A 69 4.02 -0.56 35.35
CA ASP A 69 3.43 -1.64 34.55
C ASP A 69 4.33 -1.98 33.36
N ALA A 70 5.14 -3.02 33.56
CA ALA A 70 6.11 -3.48 32.57
C ALA A 70 5.47 -4.06 31.30
N LYS A 71 4.24 -4.61 31.37
CA LYS A 71 3.55 -5.13 30.18
C LYS A 71 3.08 -3.97 29.31
N HIS A 72 2.58 -2.94 29.97
CA HIS A 72 2.13 -1.72 29.34
C HIS A 72 3.27 -0.94 28.68
N ASP A 73 4.37 -0.69 29.39
CA ASP A 73 5.55 -0.02 28.83
C ASP A 73 6.14 -0.79 27.62
N ALA A 74 6.10 -2.13 27.66
CA ALA A 74 6.55 -2.97 26.55
C ALA A 74 5.64 -2.84 25.30
N LEU A 75 4.33 -2.68 25.49
CA LEU A 75 3.38 -2.48 24.39
C LEU A 75 3.57 -1.11 23.72
N GLU A 76 3.74 -0.04 24.50
CA GLU A 76 4.04 1.31 23.96
C GLU A 76 5.35 1.28 23.15
N ALA A 77 6.40 0.64 23.69
CA ALA A 77 7.67 0.48 22.98
C ALA A 77 7.52 -0.31 21.66
N ALA A 78 6.68 -1.35 21.64
CA ALA A 78 6.40 -2.13 20.44
C ALA A 78 5.69 -1.29 19.37
N HIS A 79 4.70 -0.47 19.75
CA HIS A 79 4.02 0.46 18.85
C HIS A 79 4.96 1.51 18.28
N ALA A 80 5.73 2.19 19.13
CA ALA A 80 6.68 3.21 18.68
C ALA A 80 7.69 2.64 17.67
N LYS A 81 8.10 1.37 17.85
CA LYS A 81 8.95 0.66 16.88
C LYS A 81 8.21 0.32 15.59
N LEU A 82 6.94 -0.05 15.65
CA LEU A 82 6.12 -0.33 14.46
C LEU A 82 5.94 0.93 13.60
N ILE A 83 5.54 2.05 14.22
CA ILE A 83 5.40 3.34 13.54
C ILE A 83 6.69 3.77 12.85
N LYS A 84 7.84 3.69 13.54
CA LYS A 84 9.14 4.02 12.94
C LYS A 84 9.46 3.15 11.72
N ARG A 85 9.08 1.86 11.74
CA ARG A 85 9.24 0.97 10.58
C ARG A 85 8.29 1.36 9.44
N HIS A 86 7.05 1.70 9.76
CA HIS A 86 6.07 2.12 8.78
C HIS A 86 6.47 3.43 8.08
N ALA A 87 6.88 4.44 8.85
CA ALA A 87 7.43 5.70 8.31
C ALA A 87 8.63 5.48 7.38
N ALA A 88 9.48 4.50 7.70
CA ALA A 88 10.61 4.13 6.83
C ALA A 88 10.16 3.49 5.51
N VAL A 89 9.06 2.72 5.51
CA VAL A 89 8.47 2.15 4.29
C VAL A 89 7.85 3.25 3.44
N VAL A 90 7.03 4.13 4.03
CA VAL A 90 6.43 5.29 3.36
C VAL A 90 7.50 6.15 2.69
N LYS A 91 8.59 6.47 3.41
CA LYS A 91 9.71 7.24 2.85
C LYS A 91 10.37 6.53 1.65
N LYS A 92 10.63 5.23 1.74
CA LYS A 92 11.19 4.45 0.60
C LYS A 92 10.24 4.48 -0.59
N HIS A 93 8.94 4.50 -0.35
CA HIS A 93 7.92 4.56 -1.39
C HIS A 93 7.93 5.91 -2.10
N ALA A 94 7.94 7.02 -1.35
CA ALA A 94 8.10 8.36 -1.90
C ALA A 94 9.38 8.48 -2.76
N ASP A 95 10.50 7.94 -2.28
CA ASP A 95 11.75 7.88 -3.05
C ASP A 95 11.60 7.04 -4.34
N LEU A 96 10.78 5.98 -4.33
CA LEU A 96 10.49 5.17 -5.52
C LEU A 96 9.61 5.93 -6.53
N VAL A 97 8.55 6.60 -6.07
CA VAL A 97 7.67 7.43 -6.90
C VAL A 97 8.46 8.56 -7.56
N ALA A 98 9.31 9.26 -6.80
CA ALA A 98 10.17 10.32 -7.34
C ALA A 98 11.16 9.81 -8.41
N ARG A 99 11.77 8.65 -8.17
CA ARG A 99 12.63 7.98 -9.18
C ARG A 99 11.84 7.61 -10.43
N HIS A 100 10.57 7.26 -10.29
CA HIS A 100 9.72 6.83 -11.39
C HIS A 100 9.35 8.02 -12.26
N ALA A 101 8.90 9.12 -11.65
CA ALA A 101 8.64 10.38 -12.36
C ALA A 101 9.88 10.89 -13.12
N ALA A 102 11.06 10.78 -12.52
CA ALA A 102 12.32 11.15 -13.18
C ALA A 102 12.68 10.22 -14.36
N LEU A 103 12.23 8.96 -14.34
CA LEU A 103 12.42 8.02 -15.44
C LEU A 103 11.42 8.31 -16.59
N GLU A 104 10.18 8.66 -16.27
CA GLU A 104 9.17 9.12 -17.23
C GLU A 104 9.60 10.40 -17.95
N ALA A 105 10.10 11.40 -17.22
CA ALA A 105 10.61 12.63 -17.83
C ALA A 105 11.78 12.38 -18.80
N LYS A 106 12.62 11.36 -18.53
CA LYS A 106 13.68 10.93 -19.46
C LYS A 106 13.14 10.19 -20.69
N HIS A 107 11.95 9.64 -20.59
CA HIS A 107 11.29 8.92 -21.68
C HIS A 107 10.71 9.88 -22.72
N GLU A 108 10.24 11.06 -22.30
CA GLU A 108 9.80 12.14 -23.19
C GLU A 108 10.95 12.75 -24.02
N GLY A 109 12.21 12.56 -23.58
CA GLY A 109 13.40 13.23 -24.14
C GLY A 109 14.49 12.33 -24.75
N GLU A 110 14.17 11.21 -25.43
CA GLU A 110 15.11 10.37 -26.24
C GLU A 110 15.91 9.23 -25.53
N GLY A 111 15.41 8.65 -24.42
CA GLY A 111 16.13 7.56 -23.75
C GLY A 111 16.23 6.22 -24.53
N LYS A 112 17.34 5.46 -24.36
CA LYS A 112 17.56 4.15 -25.02
C LYS A 112 16.56 3.07 -24.50
N PRO A 113 15.69 2.49 -25.33
CA PRO A 113 14.55 1.67 -24.87
C PRO A 113 14.91 0.42 -24.06
N LYS A 114 16.07 -0.22 -24.32
CA LYS A 114 16.49 -1.42 -23.57
C LYS A 114 16.85 -1.14 -22.10
N LYS A 115 17.47 0.00 -21.81
CA LYS A 115 17.88 0.35 -20.43
C LYS A 115 16.65 0.74 -19.60
N ILE A 116 15.73 1.50 -20.21
CA ILE A 116 14.47 1.93 -19.59
C ILE A 116 13.62 0.74 -19.17
N ARG A 117 13.47 -0.28 -20.04
CA ARG A 117 12.72 -1.49 -19.70
C ARG A 117 13.33 -2.23 -18.51
N ALA A 118 14.66 -2.31 -18.43
CA ALA A 118 15.34 -2.94 -17.31
C ALA A 118 15.14 -2.14 -16.01
N ASP A 119 15.20 -0.81 -16.09
CA ASP A 119 14.96 0.08 -14.96
C ASP A 119 13.51 -0.06 -14.44
N HIS A 120 12.50 -0.08 -15.32
CA HIS A 120 11.11 -0.34 -14.95
C HIS A 120 10.89 -1.69 -14.28
N LEU A 121 11.43 -2.77 -14.87
CA LEU A 121 11.32 -4.10 -14.27
C LEU A 121 11.97 -4.17 -12.88
N LYS A 122 13.04 -3.40 -12.64
CA LYS A 122 13.66 -3.29 -11.32
C LYS A 122 12.76 -2.53 -10.36
N MET A 123 12.21 -1.40 -10.78
CA MET A 123 11.31 -0.59 -9.95
C MET A 123 10.01 -1.30 -9.59
N GLY A 124 9.38 -2.01 -10.53
CA GLY A 124 8.18 -2.82 -10.24
C GLY A 124 8.44 -3.94 -9.23
N LYS A 125 9.63 -4.54 -9.23
CA LYS A 125 10.04 -5.51 -8.20
C LYS A 125 10.25 -4.85 -6.84
N GLU A 126 10.88 -3.67 -6.80
CA GLU A 126 11.06 -2.88 -5.58
C GLU A 126 9.69 -2.49 -4.99
N HIS A 127 8.75 -2.02 -5.83
CA HIS A 127 7.39 -1.67 -5.41
C HIS A 127 6.68 -2.86 -4.78
N LYS A 128 6.64 -4.00 -5.47
CA LYS A 128 5.95 -5.20 -4.97
C LYS A 128 6.55 -5.73 -3.66
N ALA A 129 7.87 -5.63 -3.49
CA ALA A 129 8.50 -5.98 -2.23
C ALA A 129 8.06 -5.06 -1.09
N MET A 130 7.88 -3.78 -1.39
CA MET A 130 7.42 -2.77 -0.44
C MET A 130 5.95 -2.94 -0.06
N GLU A 131 5.06 -3.23 -1.01
CA GLU A 131 3.66 -3.56 -0.74
C GLU A 131 3.53 -4.77 0.22
N LEU A 132 4.37 -5.79 0.02
CA LEU A 132 4.42 -6.95 0.90
C LEU A 132 4.91 -6.60 2.31
N GLU A 133 5.93 -5.73 2.43
CA GLU A 133 6.42 -5.23 3.71
C GLU A 133 5.33 -4.42 4.42
N HIS A 134 4.67 -3.51 3.69
CA HIS A 134 3.56 -2.71 4.19
C HIS A 134 2.42 -3.58 4.71
N ALA A 135 1.95 -4.55 3.92
CA ALA A 135 0.89 -5.47 4.33
C ALA A 135 1.23 -6.28 5.59
N LYS A 136 2.51 -6.60 5.80
CA LYS A 136 2.97 -7.24 7.04
C LYS A 136 2.89 -6.27 8.22
N LEU A 137 3.32 -5.02 8.05
CA LEU A 137 3.26 -4.00 9.10
C LEU A 137 1.82 -3.68 9.50
N THR A 138 0.89 -3.55 8.55
CA THR A 138 -0.53 -3.35 8.85
C THR A 138 -1.11 -4.51 9.66
N LYS A 139 -0.77 -5.76 9.33
CA LYS A 139 -1.17 -6.94 10.14
C LYS A 139 -0.56 -6.93 11.55
N GLU A 140 0.70 -6.50 11.68
CA GLU A 140 1.33 -6.32 12.99
C GLU A 140 0.61 -5.23 13.80
N HIS A 141 0.18 -4.13 13.17
CA HIS A 141 -0.60 -3.05 13.80
C HIS A 141 -1.93 -3.56 14.35
N GLU A 142 -2.71 -4.26 13.52
CA GLU A 142 -4.01 -4.82 13.94
C GLU A 142 -3.86 -5.80 15.11
N LYS A 143 -2.77 -6.58 15.14
CA LYS A 143 -2.50 -7.46 16.28
C LYS A 143 -2.22 -6.68 17.56
N LEU A 144 -1.39 -5.64 17.48
CA LEU A 144 -1.07 -4.83 18.67
C LEU A 144 -2.28 -4.02 19.14
N LYS A 145 -3.13 -3.54 18.23
CA LYS A 145 -4.43 -2.94 18.53
C LYS A 145 -5.30 -3.88 19.38
N ALA A 146 -5.46 -5.12 18.94
CA ALA A 146 -6.23 -6.12 19.68
C ALA A 146 -5.60 -6.46 21.04
N GLU A 147 -4.27 -6.41 21.16
CA GLU A 147 -3.57 -6.59 22.44
C GLU A 147 -3.78 -5.41 23.38
N HIS A 148 -3.75 -4.18 22.86
CA HIS A 148 -4.08 -2.95 23.59
C HIS A 148 -5.50 -2.98 24.14
N GLU A 149 -6.48 -3.31 23.30
CA GLU A 149 -7.89 -3.42 23.71
C GLU A 149 -8.10 -4.46 24.83
N LYS A 150 -7.42 -5.60 24.73
CA LYS A 150 -7.45 -6.63 25.79
C LYS A 150 -6.84 -6.12 27.09
N MET A 151 -5.72 -5.41 27.00
CA MET A 151 -5.07 -4.82 28.17
C MET A 151 -6.02 -3.80 28.84
N LEU A 152 -6.63 -2.89 28.08
CA LEU A 152 -7.60 -1.94 28.63
C LEU A 152 -8.78 -2.62 29.32
N ALA A 153 -9.24 -3.76 28.81
CA ALA A 153 -10.33 -4.53 29.40
C ALA A 153 -9.93 -5.23 30.71
N THR A 154 -8.64 -5.58 30.89
CA THR A 154 -8.15 -6.24 32.12
C THR A 154 -7.52 -5.28 33.12
N HIS A 155 -7.38 -4.00 32.77
CA HIS A 155 -6.96 -2.95 33.70
C HIS A 155 -8.17 -2.36 34.43
N PRO A 156 -8.28 -2.53 35.77
CA PRO A 156 -9.34 -1.90 36.54
C PRO A 156 -9.21 -0.36 36.49
N GLU A 157 -10.33 0.36 36.58
CA GLU A 157 -10.33 1.82 36.70
C GLU A 157 -9.42 2.27 37.86
N PRO A 158 -8.72 3.42 37.73
CA PRO A 158 -8.03 4.00 38.86
C PRO A 158 -9.05 4.24 39.99
N ALA A 159 -8.78 3.68 41.16
CA ALA A 159 -9.60 3.93 42.35
C ALA A 159 -9.64 5.45 42.59
N LYS A 160 -10.86 6.01 42.56
CA LYS A 160 -11.12 7.42 42.90
C LYS A 160 -10.72 7.73 44.33
#